data_AF-A0A357T7D0-F1
#
_entry.id   AF-A0A357T7D0-F1
#
_cell.length_a   1.000
_cell.length_b   1.000
_cell.length_c   1.000
_cell.angle_alpha   90.00
_cell.angle_beta   90.00
_cell.angle_gamma   90.00
#
_symmetry.space_group_name_H-M   'P 1'
#
loop_
_entity.id
_entity.type
_entity.pdbx_description
1 polymer ?
#
loop_
_entity_poly.entity_id
_entity_poly.type
_entity_poly.pdbx_seq_one_letter_code
_entity_poly.pdbx_strand_id
1 'polypeptide(L)'
;MSIILIMLLLQVPGLSYEQYAKGGDMISFLIVPATVVLAVPLYKNVALLKKNLLPIVLGVVVGALVNFFMLYIFLQMGLLSETFFLSLLPKSVTTPIGMELSMGIGGIREITVAAIILSGLTGVMFGPLCIKLFSIKDPVAIGVAYGTTSHALGTAKAMEEGEISGGMSGLSIGVAGLLTAVIIPLLLKIFL
;
A
#
# COMPACT_ATOMS: atom_id res chain seq x y z
N MET A 1 -13.78 -12.67 -8.08
CA MET A 1 -14.48 -13.96 -8.26
C MET A 1 -14.12 -14.97 -7.17
N SER A 2 -12.83 -15.17 -6.86
CA SER A 2 -12.38 -16.04 -5.75
C SER A 2 -12.92 -15.64 -4.37
N ILE A 3 -12.92 -14.35 -4.02
CA ILE A 3 -13.38 -13.87 -2.70
C ILE A 3 -14.86 -14.24 -2.43
N ILE A 4 -15.73 -14.02 -3.41
CA ILE A 4 -17.17 -14.37 -3.31
C ILE A 4 -17.33 -15.88 -3.13
N LEU A 5 -16.55 -16.67 -3.88
CA LEU A 5 -16.58 -18.12 -3.81
C LEU A 5 -16.14 -18.64 -2.43
N ILE A 6 -15.11 -18.02 -1.83
CA ILE A 6 -14.67 -18.33 -0.46
C ILE A 6 -15.73 -17.93 0.56
N MET A 7 -16.36 -16.75 0.44
CA MET A 7 -17.45 -16.35 1.34
C MET A 7 -18.61 -17.35 1.31
N LEU A 8 -19.03 -17.80 0.13
CA LEU A 8 -20.07 -18.81 -0.01
C LEU A 8 -19.66 -20.17 0.57
N LEU A 9 -18.39 -20.55 0.42
CA LEU A 9 -17.86 -21.81 0.97
C LEU A 9 -17.80 -21.78 2.50
N LEU A 10 -17.50 -20.63 3.12
CA LEU A 10 -17.50 -20.45 4.57
C LEU A 10 -18.91 -20.41 5.19
N GLN A 11 -19.97 -20.27 4.38
CA GLN A 11 -21.35 -20.42 4.84
C GLN A 11 -21.80 -21.89 4.93
N VAL A 12 -20.99 -22.83 4.44
CA VAL A 12 -21.28 -24.27 4.54
C VAL A 12 -21.18 -24.71 6.01
N PRO A 13 -22.22 -25.36 6.57
CA PRO A 13 -22.19 -25.82 7.96
C PRO A 13 -21.01 -26.76 8.22
N GLY A 14 -20.21 -26.45 9.25
CA GLY A 14 -19.08 -27.27 9.68
C GLY A 14 -17.68 -26.73 9.34
N LEU A 15 -17.59 -25.63 8.58
CA LEU A 15 -16.33 -24.90 8.35
C LEU A 15 -16.33 -23.60 9.15
N SER A 16 -15.47 -23.52 10.16
CA SER A 16 -15.23 -22.26 10.88
C SER A 16 -14.18 -21.41 10.18
N TYR A 17 -14.23 -20.09 10.39
CA TYR A 17 -13.17 -19.18 9.93
C TYR A 17 -11.79 -19.59 10.47
N GLU A 18 -11.72 -20.07 11.72
CA GLU A 18 -10.47 -20.54 12.32
C GLU A 18 -9.88 -21.75 11.58
N GLN A 19 -10.71 -22.70 11.14
CA GLN A 19 -10.25 -23.84 10.34
C GLN A 19 -9.71 -23.40 8.98
N TYR A 20 -10.38 -22.45 8.34
CA TYR A 20 -9.89 -21.83 7.09
C TYR A 20 -8.57 -21.08 7.31
N ALA A 21 -8.50 -20.25 8.35
CA ALA A 21 -7.32 -19.47 8.69
C ALA A 21 -6.10 -20.37 8.94
N LYS A 22 -6.30 -21.46 9.70
CA LYS A 22 -5.26 -22.46 9.97
C LYS A 22 -4.77 -23.17 8.69
N GLY A 23 -5.66 -23.43 7.73
CA GLY A 23 -5.27 -23.95 6.41
C GLY A 23 -4.46 -22.95 5.59
N GLY A 24 -4.64 -21.65 5.84
CA GLY A 24 -3.92 -20.55 5.20
C GLY A 24 -2.51 -20.30 5.73
N ASP A 25 -2.11 -20.92 6.84
CA ASP A 25 -0.82 -20.65 7.52
C ASP A 25 0.39 -20.86 6.60
N MET A 26 0.35 -21.88 5.72
CA MET A 26 1.43 -22.09 4.73
C MET A 26 1.53 -20.92 3.74
N ILE A 27 0.41 -20.33 3.34
CA ILE A 27 0.40 -19.17 2.43
C ILE A 27 0.92 -17.94 3.19
N SER A 28 0.45 -17.74 4.43
CA SER A 28 0.92 -16.67 5.32
C SER A 28 2.43 -16.75 5.56
N PHE A 29 2.99 -17.96 5.71
CA PHE A 29 4.43 -18.16 5.83
C PHE A 29 5.19 -17.65 4.59
N LEU A 30 4.68 -17.89 3.39
CA LEU A 30 5.29 -17.45 2.13
C LEU A 30 5.24 -15.93 1.92
N ILE A 31 4.40 -15.21 2.67
CA ILE A 31 4.31 -13.75 2.60
C ILE A 31 5.63 -13.10 3.04
N VAL A 32 6.29 -13.63 4.08
CA VAL A 32 7.54 -13.05 4.60
C VAL A 32 8.67 -13.16 3.55
N PRO A 33 8.99 -14.33 2.98
CA PRO A 33 9.95 -14.44 1.88
C PRO A 33 9.59 -13.57 0.67
N ALA A 34 8.31 -13.51 0.29
CA ALA A 34 7.86 -12.66 -0.81
C ALA A 34 8.13 -11.18 -0.55
N THR A 35 7.98 -10.74 0.71
CA THR A 35 8.30 -9.37 1.13
C THR A 35 9.80 -9.10 1.07
N VAL A 36 10.64 -10.04 1.51
CA VAL A 36 12.11 -9.92 1.41
C VAL A 36 12.57 -9.84 -0.06
N VAL A 37 11.93 -10.60 -0.95
CA VAL A 37 12.24 -10.59 -2.39
C VAL A 37 11.97 -9.23 -3.04
N LEU A 38 11.16 -8.34 -2.44
CA LEU A 38 11.02 -6.95 -2.91
C LEU A 38 12.34 -6.16 -2.89
N ALA A 39 13.36 -6.61 -2.14
CA ALA A 39 14.70 -6.04 -2.20
C ALA A 39 15.40 -6.31 -3.55
N VAL A 40 15.05 -7.40 -4.25
CA VAL A 40 15.67 -7.80 -5.53
C VAL A 40 15.47 -6.74 -6.62
N PRO A 41 14.24 -6.26 -6.94
CA PRO A 41 14.05 -5.22 -7.95
C PRO A 41 14.72 -3.90 -7.56
N LEU A 42 14.78 -3.53 -6.27
CA LEU A 42 15.52 -2.36 -5.79
C LEU A 42 17.02 -2.49 -6.06
N TYR A 43 17.60 -3.66 -5.76
CA TYR A 43 19.02 -3.92 -5.97
C TYR A 43 19.38 -3.95 -7.46
N LYS A 44 18.58 -4.67 -8.27
CA LYS A 44 18.81 -4.77 -9.73
C LYS A 44 18.72 -3.42 -10.43
N ASN A 45 17.89 -2.51 -9.92
CA ASN A 45 17.67 -1.18 -10.49
C ASN A 45 18.29 -0.06 -9.65
N VAL A 46 19.34 -0.35 -8.86
CA VAL A 46 19.95 0.63 -7.94
C VAL A 46 20.48 1.87 -8.65
N ALA A 47 20.97 1.74 -9.89
CA ALA A 47 21.43 2.88 -10.68
C ALA A 47 20.27 3.82 -11.04
N LEU A 48 19.12 3.26 -11.44
CA LEU A 48 17.91 4.01 -11.75
C LEU A 48 17.30 4.64 -10.49
N LEU A 49 17.31 3.90 -9.37
CA LEU A 49 16.92 4.41 -8.06
C LEU A 49 17.78 5.60 -7.65
N LYS A 50 19.11 5.49 -7.73
CA LYS A 50 20.02 6.60 -7.39
C LYS A 50 19.80 7.82 -8.29
N LYS A 51 19.60 7.61 -9.59
CA LYS A 51 19.33 8.69 -10.55
C LYS A 51 18.06 9.47 -10.21
N ASN A 52 17.02 8.80 -9.70
CA ASN A 52 15.71 9.37 -9.44
C ASN A 52 15.32 9.33 -7.95
N LEU A 53 16.31 9.29 -7.05
CA LEU A 53 16.07 9.10 -5.62
C LEU A 53 15.24 10.25 -5.05
N LEU A 54 15.54 11.48 -5.47
CA LEU A 54 14.86 12.68 -5.00
C LEU A 54 13.36 12.69 -5.38
N PRO A 55 12.97 12.49 -6.66
CA PRO A 55 11.56 12.32 -7.03
C PRO A 55 10.84 11.23 -6.24
N ILE A 56 11.46 10.05 -6.06
CA ILE A 56 10.82 8.94 -5.34
C ILE A 56 10.61 9.32 -3.87
N VAL A 57 11.67 9.75 -3.18
CA VAL A 57 11.61 10.03 -1.74
C VAL A 57 10.64 11.17 -1.45
N LEU A 58 10.68 12.27 -2.22
CA LEU A 58 9.76 13.39 -2.02
C LEU A 58 8.32 12.98 -2.32
N GLY A 59 8.07 12.25 -3.41
CA GLY A 59 6.73 11.76 -3.74
C GLY A 59 6.15 10.88 -2.64
N VAL A 60 6.95 9.97 -2.11
CA VAL A 60 6.57 9.09 -1.00
C VAL A 60 6.30 9.87 0.28
N VAL A 61 7.21 10.77 0.68
CA VAL A 61 7.08 11.55 1.91
C VAL A 61 5.83 12.43 1.85
N VAL A 62 5.64 13.17 0.75
CA VAL A 62 4.46 14.02 0.57
C VAL A 62 3.19 13.18 0.57
N GLY A 63 3.17 12.05 -0.14
CA GLY A 63 2.03 11.13 -0.15
C GLY A 63 1.68 10.59 1.24
N ALA A 64 2.69 10.18 2.01
CA ALA A 64 2.51 9.69 3.37
C ALA A 64 1.98 10.78 4.32
N LEU A 65 2.51 12.00 4.23
CA LEU A 65 2.05 13.13 5.04
C LEU A 65 0.60 13.51 4.70
N VAL A 66 0.26 13.64 3.41
CA VAL A 66 -1.12 13.94 2.97
C VAL A 66 -2.08 12.87 3.47
N ASN A 67 -1.72 11.59 3.35
CA ASN A 67 -2.52 10.48 3.86
C ASN A 67 -2.74 10.57 5.37
N PHE A 68 -1.67 10.81 6.15
CA PHE A 68 -1.75 10.94 7.61
C PHE A 68 -2.66 12.11 8.00
N PHE A 69 -2.40 13.31 7.50
CA PHE A 69 -3.15 14.50 7.89
C PHE A 69 -4.61 14.43 7.48
N MET A 70 -4.92 13.87 6.30
CA MET A 70 -6.31 13.71 5.87
C MET A 70 -7.09 12.78 6.81
N LEU A 71 -6.49 11.64 7.21
CA LEU A 71 -7.10 10.72 8.17
C LEU A 71 -7.17 11.33 9.58
N TYR A 72 -6.15 12.08 9.98
CA TYR A 72 -6.09 12.73 11.29
C TYR A 72 -7.18 13.80 11.43
N ILE A 73 -7.43 14.59 10.39
CA ILE A 73 -8.54 15.54 10.37
C ILE A 73 -9.88 14.82 10.57
N PHE A 74 -10.11 13.69 9.89
CA PHE A 74 -11.35 12.93 10.09
C PHE A 74 -11.46 12.30 11.48
N LEU A 75 -10.35 11.89 12.09
CA LEU A 75 -10.30 11.46 13.49
C LEU A 75 -10.72 12.61 14.43
N GLN A 76 -10.15 13.80 14.27
CA GLN A 76 -10.47 14.98 15.09
C GLN A 76 -11.92 15.46 14.90
N MET A 77 -12.50 15.26 13.71
CA MET A 77 -13.91 15.52 13.44
C MET A 77 -14.86 14.47 14.05
N GLY A 78 -14.34 13.42 14.68
CA GLY A 78 -15.12 12.32 15.25
C GLY A 78 -15.75 11.39 14.20
N LEU A 79 -15.28 11.44 12.94
CA LEU A 79 -15.77 10.60 11.84
C LEU A 79 -15.13 9.21 11.82
N LEU A 80 -13.98 9.04 12.50
CA LEU A 80 -13.26 7.78 12.61
C LEU A 80 -12.99 7.46 14.09
N SER A 81 -13.06 6.19 14.46
CA SER A 81 -12.47 5.73 15.72
C SER A 81 -10.95 5.67 15.61
N GLU A 82 -10.25 5.74 16.75
CA GLU A 82 -8.79 5.62 16.81
C GLU A 82 -8.30 4.29 16.19
N THR A 83 -8.96 3.19 16.51
CA THR A 83 -8.65 1.87 15.93
C THR A 83 -8.79 1.85 14.40
N PHE A 84 -9.82 2.49 13.86
CA PHE A 84 -10.02 2.58 12.40
C PHE A 84 -8.97 3.49 11.77
N PHE A 85 -8.68 4.64 12.39
CA PHE A 85 -7.62 5.55 11.98
C PHE A 85 -6.27 4.82 11.87
N LEU A 86 -5.83 4.16 12.94
CA LEU A 86 -4.59 3.39 12.99
C LEU A 86 -4.55 2.29 11.90
N SER A 87 -5.67 1.61 11.69
CA SER A 87 -5.79 0.56 10.65
C SER A 87 -5.66 1.10 9.22
N LEU A 88 -6.05 2.35 8.98
CA LEU A 88 -6.06 2.98 7.66
C LEU A 88 -4.74 3.67 7.31
N LEU A 89 -3.93 4.05 8.30
CA LEU A 89 -2.66 4.76 8.07
C LEU A 89 -1.75 4.03 7.06
N PRO A 90 -1.51 2.71 7.17
CA PRO A 90 -0.63 2.01 6.23
C PRO A 90 -1.35 1.51 4.96
N LYS A 91 -2.51 2.06 4.59
CA LYS A 91 -3.30 1.56 3.44
C LYS A 91 -2.59 1.68 2.08
N SER A 92 -1.54 2.49 1.97
CA SER A 92 -0.85 2.77 0.71
C SER A 92 0.44 1.97 0.51
N VAL A 93 0.83 1.14 1.48
CA VAL A 93 1.91 0.16 1.30
C VAL A 93 1.37 -1.21 0.89
N THR A 94 2.25 -2.14 0.57
CA THR A 94 1.84 -3.52 0.26
C THR A 94 1.26 -4.21 1.48
N THR A 95 0.34 -5.15 1.23
CA THR A 95 -0.36 -5.90 2.28
C THR A 95 0.54 -6.43 3.39
N PRO A 96 1.69 -7.07 3.11
CA PRO A 96 2.55 -7.61 4.16
C PRO A 96 3.09 -6.53 5.10
N ILE A 97 3.61 -5.44 4.52
CA ILE A 97 4.17 -4.33 5.28
C ILE A 97 3.07 -3.63 6.07
N GLY A 98 1.91 -3.40 5.45
CA GLY A 98 0.83 -2.67 6.07
C GLY A 98 0.18 -3.42 7.22
N MET A 99 0.02 -4.75 7.12
CA MET A 99 -0.50 -5.57 8.22
C MET A 99 0.41 -5.50 9.45
N GLU A 100 1.71 -5.71 9.28
CA GLU A 100 2.67 -5.67 10.39
C GLU A 100 2.75 -4.27 11.01
N LEU A 101 2.80 -3.23 10.18
CA LEU A 101 2.82 -1.85 10.65
C LEU A 101 1.54 -1.51 11.42
N SER A 102 0.37 -1.87 10.89
CA SER A 102 -0.93 -1.64 11.53
C SER A 102 -1.02 -2.30 12.91
N MET A 103 -0.68 -3.59 13.00
CA MET A 103 -0.69 -4.30 14.29
C MET A 103 0.31 -3.70 15.28
N GLY A 104 1.49 -3.30 14.81
CA GLY A 104 2.52 -2.66 15.64
C GLY A 104 2.08 -1.31 16.23
N ILE A 105 1.10 -0.63 15.62
CA ILE A 105 0.55 0.64 16.09
C ILE A 105 -0.84 0.51 16.73
N GLY A 106 -1.35 -0.70 16.95
CA GLY A 106 -2.66 -0.94 17.59
C GLY A 106 -3.88 -0.95 16.64
N GLY A 107 -3.65 -1.06 15.34
CA GLY A 107 -4.70 -1.25 14.33
C GLY A 107 -5.20 -2.70 14.21
N ILE A 108 -6.19 -2.89 13.34
CA ILE A 108 -6.87 -4.16 13.06
C ILE A 108 -6.43 -4.66 11.69
N ARG A 109 -5.85 -5.86 11.66
CA ARG A 109 -5.28 -6.48 10.46
C ARG A 109 -6.28 -6.55 9.30
N GLU A 110 -7.49 -7.01 9.57
CA GLU A 110 -8.52 -7.28 8.58
C GLU A 110 -8.96 -5.98 7.88
N ILE A 111 -9.09 -4.90 8.65
CA ILE A 111 -9.45 -3.57 8.13
C ILE A 111 -8.31 -3.04 7.27
N THR A 112 -7.06 -3.19 7.70
CA THR A 112 -5.90 -2.78 6.93
C THR A 112 -5.82 -3.50 5.58
N VAL A 113 -6.02 -4.82 5.55
CA VAL A 113 -6.03 -5.58 4.29
C VAL A 113 -7.11 -5.05 3.34
N ALA A 114 -8.33 -4.85 3.84
CA ALA A 114 -9.42 -4.29 3.05
C ALA A 114 -9.09 -2.89 2.52
N ALA A 115 -8.52 -2.02 3.35
CA ALA A 115 -8.13 -0.67 2.97
C ALA A 115 -7.02 -0.64 1.92
N ILE A 116 -6.03 -1.53 1.99
CA ILE A 116 -4.95 -1.65 1.01
C ILE A 116 -5.50 -2.05 -0.36
N ILE A 117 -6.41 -3.01 -0.39
CA ILE A 117 -7.08 -3.44 -1.62
C ILE A 117 -7.88 -2.28 -2.22
N LEU A 118 -8.70 -1.61 -1.39
CA LEU A 118 -9.49 -0.46 -1.83
C LEU A 118 -8.60 0.66 -2.36
N SER A 119 -7.54 1.05 -1.64
CA SER A 119 -6.60 2.09 -2.08
C SER A 119 -5.91 1.73 -3.41
N GLY A 120 -5.57 0.45 -3.59
CA GLY A 120 -5.02 -0.06 -4.84
C GLY A 120 -6.00 0.07 -6.00
N LEU A 121 -7.23 -0.41 -5.81
CA LEU A 121 -8.28 -0.32 -6.82
C LEU A 121 -8.64 1.12 -7.17
N THR A 122 -8.81 1.99 -6.16
CA THR A 122 -9.17 3.39 -6.39
C THR A 122 -8.10 4.10 -7.20
N GLY A 123 -6.82 3.94 -6.88
CA GLY A 123 -5.80 4.64 -7.67
C GLY A 123 -5.57 4.02 -9.06
N VAL A 124 -5.86 2.73 -9.30
CA VAL A 124 -5.90 2.20 -10.68
C VAL A 124 -7.08 2.77 -11.47
N MET A 125 -8.26 2.90 -10.84
CA MET A 125 -9.47 3.44 -11.49
C MET A 125 -9.36 4.94 -11.77
N PHE A 126 -8.92 5.72 -10.78
CA PHE A 126 -8.88 7.18 -10.84
C PHE A 126 -7.53 7.73 -11.28
N GLY A 127 -6.46 6.93 -11.25
CA GLY A 127 -5.11 7.36 -11.66
C GLY A 127 -5.04 7.97 -13.06
N PRO A 128 -5.59 7.31 -14.11
CA PRO A 128 -5.57 7.89 -15.46
C PRO A 128 -6.34 9.21 -15.55
N LEU A 129 -7.44 9.34 -14.80
CA LEU A 129 -8.19 10.58 -14.70
C LEU A 129 -7.36 11.68 -14.07
N CYS A 130 -6.66 11.41 -12.96
CA CYS A 130 -5.77 12.36 -12.31
C CYS A 130 -4.61 12.78 -13.23
N ILE A 131 -3.94 11.82 -13.88
CA ILE A 131 -2.84 12.08 -14.83
C ILE A 131 -3.31 13.01 -15.95
N LYS A 132 -4.48 12.75 -16.53
CA LYS A 132 -5.08 13.58 -17.57
C LYS A 132 -5.48 14.97 -17.06
N LEU A 133 -6.14 15.04 -15.91
CA LEU A 133 -6.64 16.28 -15.32
C LEU A 133 -5.50 17.24 -14.97
N PHE A 134 -4.42 16.72 -14.39
CA PHE A 134 -3.24 17.51 -14.01
C PHE A 134 -2.19 17.58 -15.13
N SER A 135 -2.47 17.03 -16.31
CA SER A 135 -1.58 17.03 -17.48
C SER A 135 -0.16 16.52 -17.16
N ILE A 136 -0.07 15.46 -16.36
CA ILE A 136 1.21 14.86 -15.97
C ILE A 136 1.75 14.06 -17.17
N LYS A 137 2.89 14.51 -17.72
CA LYS A 137 3.52 13.88 -18.89
C LYS A 137 4.82 13.14 -18.57
N ASP A 138 5.37 13.38 -17.39
CA ASP A 138 6.64 12.80 -16.98
C ASP A 138 6.42 11.34 -16.52
N PRO A 139 7.07 10.35 -17.18
CA PRO A 139 6.87 8.94 -16.86
C PRO A 139 7.43 8.56 -15.48
N VAL A 140 8.43 9.30 -14.97
CA VAL A 140 8.93 9.10 -13.61
C VAL A 140 7.87 9.53 -12.60
N ALA A 141 7.25 10.70 -12.79
CA ALA A 141 6.18 11.18 -11.92
C ALA A 141 4.96 10.25 -11.92
N ILE A 142 4.56 9.76 -13.10
CA ILE A 142 3.48 8.77 -13.24
C ILE A 142 3.80 7.49 -12.48
N GLY A 143 5.01 6.95 -12.67
CA GLY A 143 5.46 5.75 -11.97
C GLY A 143 5.47 5.94 -10.45
N VAL A 144 6.08 7.03 -9.97
CA VAL A 144 6.14 7.35 -8.53
C VAL A 144 4.74 7.49 -7.94
N ALA A 145 3.80 8.15 -8.63
CA ALA A 145 2.43 8.32 -8.16
C ALA A 145 1.72 6.97 -7.99
N TYR A 146 1.78 6.09 -9.00
CA TYR A 146 1.16 4.77 -8.93
C TYR A 146 1.80 3.88 -7.85
N GLY A 147 3.13 3.85 -7.78
CA GLY A 147 3.86 2.99 -6.86
C GLY A 147 3.68 3.39 -5.40
N THR A 148 3.53 4.70 -5.14
CA THR A 148 3.33 5.24 -3.79
C THR A 148 1.89 5.05 -3.29
N THR A 149 0.89 5.14 -4.16
CA THR A 149 -0.53 5.20 -3.74
C THR A 149 -1.31 3.91 -3.96
N SER A 150 -0.96 3.16 -5.01
CA SER A 150 -1.67 1.94 -5.45
C SER A 150 -0.78 0.72 -5.57
N HIS A 151 0.46 0.82 -5.09
CA HIS A 151 1.37 -0.31 -4.88
C HIS A 151 1.47 -1.26 -6.10
N ALA A 152 1.31 -2.56 -5.90
CA ALA A 152 1.49 -3.57 -6.95
C ALA A 152 0.41 -3.46 -8.05
N LEU A 153 -0.84 -3.14 -7.68
CA LEU A 153 -1.92 -2.93 -8.65
C LEU A 153 -1.65 -1.69 -9.51
N GLY A 154 -1.20 -0.60 -8.88
CA GLY A 154 -0.76 0.60 -9.56
C GLY A 154 0.45 0.38 -10.45
N THR A 155 1.38 -0.50 -10.05
CA THR A 155 2.54 -0.86 -10.89
C THR A 155 2.11 -1.56 -12.17
N ALA A 156 1.17 -2.51 -12.09
CA ALA A 156 0.61 -3.13 -13.28
C ALA A 156 -0.01 -2.08 -14.21
N LYS A 157 -0.75 -1.11 -13.64
CA LYS A 157 -1.31 0.00 -14.43
C LYS A 157 -0.24 0.92 -15.01
N ALA A 158 0.80 1.25 -14.26
CA ALA A 158 1.91 2.08 -14.72
C ALA A 158 2.71 1.41 -15.85
N MET A 159 2.79 0.08 -15.89
CA MET A 159 3.41 -0.66 -17.00
C MET A 159 2.63 -0.50 -18.31
N GLU A 160 1.31 -0.31 -18.25
CA GLU A 160 0.51 0.01 -19.44
C GLU A 160 0.84 1.40 -20.00
N GLU A 161 1.22 2.35 -19.14
CA GLU A 161 1.64 3.70 -19.54
C GLU A 161 3.06 3.71 -20.12
N GLY A 162 3.91 2.74 -19.76
CA GLY A 162 5.23 2.54 -20.35
C GLY A 162 6.23 1.89 -19.40
N GLU A 163 7.34 1.41 -19.97
CA GLU A 163 8.37 0.66 -19.23
C GLU A 163 9.04 1.51 -18.13
N ILE A 164 9.29 2.80 -18.40
CA ILE A 164 9.86 3.73 -17.41
C ILE A 164 8.88 3.93 -16.25
N SER A 165 7.60 4.19 -16.53
CA SER A 165 6.56 4.36 -15.52
C SER A 165 6.41 3.11 -14.66
N GLY A 166 6.37 1.92 -15.27
CA GLY A 166 6.34 0.64 -14.57
C GLY A 166 7.57 0.43 -13.68
N GLY A 167 8.78 0.66 -14.21
CA GLY A 167 10.03 0.53 -13.45
C GLY A 167 10.11 1.48 -12.27
N MET A 168 9.73 2.75 -12.45
CA MET A 168 9.69 3.75 -11.38
C MET A 168 8.63 3.43 -10.32
N SER A 169 7.48 2.89 -10.74
CA SER A 169 6.43 2.44 -9.82
C SER A 169 6.91 1.28 -8.94
N GLY A 170 7.53 0.26 -9.54
CA GLY A 170 8.11 -0.86 -8.79
C GLY A 170 9.20 -0.45 -7.79
N LEU A 171 10.09 0.47 -8.18
CA LEU A 171 11.07 1.06 -7.26
C LEU A 171 10.39 1.81 -6.10
N SER A 172 9.35 2.57 -6.42
CA SER A 172 8.63 3.39 -5.43
C SER A 172 7.90 2.54 -4.41
N ILE A 173 7.39 1.34 -4.74
CA ILE A 173 6.79 0.42 -3.76
C ILE A 173 7.73 0.14 -2.59
N GLY A 174 8.98 -0.23 -2.91
CA GLY A 174 9.95 -0.62 -1.89
C GLY A 174 10.35 0.56 -1.00
N VAL A 175 10.56 1.73 -1.60
CA VAL A 175 10.86 2.96 -0.86
C VAL A 175 9.66 3.44 -0.04
N ALA A 176 8.44 3.33 -0.58
CA ALA A 176 7.19 3.63 0.12
C ALA A 176 7.02 2.75 1.36
N GLY A 177 7.23 1.45 1.24
CA GLY A 177 7.21 0.53 2.38
C GLY A 177 8.17 0.94 3.49
N LEU A 178 9.43 1.20 3.14
CA LEU A 178 10.46 1.59 4.10
C LEU A 178 10.14 2.93 4.78
N LEU A 179 9.87 3.97 4.00
CA LEU A 179 9.67 5.31 4.55
C LEU A 179 8.37 5.39 5.34
N THR A 180 7.29 4.77 4.88
CA THR A 180 6.00 4.79 5.58
C THR A 180 6.09 4.09 6.95
N ALA A 181 6.87 3.01 7.05
CA ALA A 181 7.12 2.30 8.31
C ALA A 181 7.88 3.15 9.34
N VAL A 182 8.62 4.17 8.91
CA VAL A 182 9.31 5.11 9.81
C VAL A 182 8.46 6.36 10.07
N ILE A 183 7.86 6.92 9.03
CA ILE A 183 7.11 8.17 9.08
C ILE A 183 5.85 8.03 9.95
N ILE A 184 5.07 6.95 9.78
CA ILE A 184 3.82 6.79 10.51
C ILE A 184 4.04 6.76 12.03
N PRO A 185 4.89 5.88 12.59
CA PRO A 185 5.11 5.86 14.04
C PRO A 185 5.64 7.19 14.60
N LEU A 186 6.48 7.89 13.82
CA LEU A 186 6.99 9.20 14.20
C LEU A 186 5.87 10.24 14.28
N LEU A 187 5.00 10.30 13.26
CA LEU A 187 3.86 11.22 13.25
C LEU A 187 2.88 10.91 14.38
N LEU A 188 2.60 9.63 14.62
CA LEU A 188 1.76 9.23 15.75
C LEU A 188 2.30 9.78 17.07
N LYS A 189 3.59 9.60 17.36
CA LYS A 189 4.21 10.12 18.58
C LYS A 189 4.14 11.64 18.74
N ILE A 190 4.02 12.38 17.64
CA ILE A 190 3.99 13.85 17.64
C ILE A 190 2.55 14.36 17.83
N PHE A 191 1.56 13.69 17.24
CA PHE A 191 0.19 14.18 17.14
C PHE A 191 -0.82 13.43 18.03
N LEU A 192 -0.46 12.28 18.58
CA LEU A 192 -1.22 11.50 19.57
C LEU A 192 -0.37 11.31 20.83
#